data_AF-A0A6A7MDD8-F1
#
_entry.id   AF-A0A6A7MDD8-F1
#
_cell.length_a   1.000
_cell.length_b   1.000
_cell.length_c   1.000
_cell.angle_alpha   90.00
_cell.angle_beta   90.00
_cell.angle_gamma   90.00
#
_symmetry.space_group_name_H-M   'P 1'
#
loop_
_entity.id
_entity.type
_entity.pdbx_description
1 polymer ?
#
loop_
_entity_poly.entity_id
_entity_poly.type
_entity_poly.pdbx_seq_one_letter_code
_entity_poly.pdbx_strand_id
1 'polypeptide(L)'
;MMLSSDSVYERLNRIFRDVLDDDAIVLRAETTAADVEGWDSMVNVQLMLGVEQEFGVHLSAGQMQALHNVGDLVTAIVSRAA
;
A
#
# COMPACT_ATOMS: atom_id res chain seq x y z
N MET A 1 17.97 -10.40 0.07
CA MET A 1 17.66 -9.71 1.34
C MET A 1 16.17 -9.90 1.56
N MET A 2 15.75 -10.49 2.67
CA MET A 2 14.34 -10.81 2.92
C MET A 2 13.57 -9.51 3.14
N LEU A 3 12.47 -9.29 2.41
CA LEU A 3 11.60 -8.13 2.64
C LEU A 3 10.92 -8.30 4.00
N SER A 4 11.14 -7.32 4.89
CA SER A 4 10.52 -7.27 6.22
C SER A 4 9.31 -6.33 6.19
N SER A 5 8.31 -6.59 7.03
CA SER A 5 7.11 -5.75 7.09
C SER A 5 7.46 -4.28 7.32
N ASP A 6 8.42 -3.98 8.19
CA ASP A 6 8.88 -2.60 8.45
C ASP A 6 9.41 -1.91 7.19
N SER A 7 10.25 -2.61 6.41
CA SER A 7 10.73 -2.08 5.13
C SER A 7 9.63 -1.88 4.09
N VAL A 8 8.56 -2.68 4.14
CA VAL A 8 7.39 -2.52 3.27
C VAL A 8 6.61 -1.27 3.69
N TYR A 9 6.38 -1.05 5.00
CA TYR A 9 5.71 0.15 5.49
C TYR A 9 6.47 1.43 5.13
N GLU A 10 7.80 1.45 5.24
CA GLU A 10 8.60 2.62 4.84
C GLU A 10 8.42 2.98 3.36
N ARG A 11 8.43 1.97 2.50
CA ARG A 11 8.25 2.15 1.05
C ARG A 11 6.81 2.54 0.72
N LEU A 12 5.81 1.90 1.34
CA LEU A 12 4.41 2.26 1.19
C LEU A 12 4.13 3.69 1.64
N ASN A 13 4.69 4.13 2.78
CA ASN A 13 4.55 5.51 3.23
C ASN A 13 5.01 6.50 2.15
N ARG A 14 6.14 6.24 1.49
CA ARG A 14 6.62 7.11 0.39
C ARG A 14 5.63 7.17 -0.76
N ILE A 15 5.13 6.01 -1.23
CA ILE A 15 4.14 5.97 -2.32
C ILE A 15 2.89 6.75 -1.95
N PHE A 16 2.39 6.58 -0.72
CA PHE A 16 1.21 7.29 -0.26
C PHE A 16 1.42 8.80 -0.21
N ARG A 17 2.55 9.25 0.34
CA ARG A 17 2.91 10.67 0.39
C ARG A 17 3.04 11.27 -1.01
N ASP A 18 3.69 10.57 -1.93
CA ASP A 18 3.89 11.03 -3.30
C ASP A 18 2.58 11.13 -4.09
N VAL A 19 1.64 10.19 -3.88
CA VAL A 19 0.36 10.16 -4.59
C VAL A 19 -0.66 11.13 -3.99
N LEU A 20 -0.67 11.29 -2.67
CA LEU A 20 -1.62 12.15 -1.95
C LEU A 20 -1.09 13.57 -1.71
N ASP A 21 0.18 13.82 -2.03
CA ASP A 21 0.89 15.09 -1.76
C ASP A 21 0.81 15.50 -0.27
N ASP A 22 0.95 14.52 0.63
CA ASP A 22 0.87 14.72 2.08
C ASP A 22 1.96 13.94 2.84
N ASP A 23 3.02 14.66 3.22
CA ASP A 23 4.16 14.16 3.99
C ASP A 23 3.82 13.72 5.43
N ALA A 24 2.66 14.15 5.97
CA ALA A 24 2.23 13.81 7.32
C ALA A 24 1.64 12.39 7.41
N ILE A 25 1.39 11.72 6.28
CA ILE A 25 0.86 10.36 6.25
C ILE A 25 1.82 9.40 6.96
N VAL A 26 1.27 8.67 7.92
CA VAL A 26 1.94 7.58 8.64
C VAL A 26 1.02 6.37 8.62
N LEU A 27 1.31 5.45 7.71
CA LEU A 27 0.59 4.19 7.58
C LEU A 27 0.86 3.27 8.78
N ARG A 28 -0.21 2.64 9.26
CA ARG A 28 -0.22 1.57 10.25
C ARG A 28 -0.98 0.37 9.69
N ALA A 29 -0.89 -0.77 10.37
CA ALA A 29 -1.58 -1.98 9.95
C ALA A 29 -3.10 -1.77 9.87
N GLU A 30 -3.64 -0.96 10.78
CA GLU A 30 -5.07 -0.66 10.86
C GLU A 30 -5.54 0.40 9.85
N THR A 31 -4.63 1.14 9.21
CA THR A 31 -5.00 2.28 8.35
C THR A 31 -5.85 1.82 7.18
N THR A 32 -6.98 2.49 6.97
CA THR A 32 -7.91 2.27 5.87
C THR A 32 -8.06 3.53 5.01
N ALA A 33 -8.73 3.39 3.85
CA ALA A 33 -9.07 4.54 3.00
C ALA A 33 -9.93 5.59 3.71
N ALA A 34 -10.69 5.20 4.74
CA ALA A 34 -11.49 6.15 5.53
C ALA A 34 -10.64 7.01 6.49
N ASP A 35 -9.43 6.57 6.83
CA ASP A 35 -8.55 7.25 7.78
C ASP A 35 -7.62 8.27 7.10
N VAL A 36 -7.53 8.24 5.77
CA VAL A 36 -6.61 9.07 4.99
C VAL A 36 -7.42 9.99 4.08
N GLU A 37 -7.24 11.29 4.27
CA GLU A 37 -7.88 12.30 3.44
C GLU A 37 -7.38 12.19 1.98
N GLY A 38 -8.30 12.28 1.01
CA GLY A 38 -7.95 12.15 -0.40
C GLY A 38 -7.79 10.71 -0.90
N TRP A 39 -7.83 9.70 -0.04
CA TRP A 39 -7.78 8.30 -0.47
C TRP A 39 -9.17 7.83 -0.98
N ASP A 40 -9.48 8.19 -2.22
CA ASP A 40 -10.68 7.75 -2.94
C ASP A 40 -10.41 6.55 -3.88
N SER A 41 -11.42 6.13 -4.64
CA SER A 41 -11.31 5.01 -5.59
C SER A 41 -10.29 5.25 -6.71
N MET A 42 -10.12 6.49 -7.18
CA MET A 42 -9.17 6.82 -8.25
C MET A 42 -7.74 6.79 -7.70
N VAL A 43 -7.53 7.40 -6.54
CA VAL A 43 -6.26 7.38 -5.82
C VAL A 43 -5.88 5.95 -5.44
N ASN A 44 -6.84 5.13 -5.02
CA ASN A 44 -6.59 3.72 -4.72
C ASN A 44 -5.97 2.99 -5.91
N VAL A 45 -6.46 3.22 -7.14
CA VAL A 45 -5.86 2.62 -8.34
C VAL A 45 -4.42 3.08 -8.55
N GLN A 46 -4.15 4.38 -8.37
CA GLN A 46 -2.79 4.93 -8.51
C GLN A 46 -1.83 4.36 -7.46
N LEU A 47 -2.28 4.27 -6.21
CA LEU A 47 -1.52 3.65 -5.13
C LEU A 47 -1.18 2.19 -5.46
N MET A 48 -2.17 1.40 -5.90
CA MET A 48 -1.93 0.00 -6.26
C MET A 48 -0.92 -0.12 -7.41
N LEU A 49 -1.00 0.72 -8.44
CA LEU A 49 -0.01 0.75 -9.52
C LEU A 49 1.40 1.12 -9.04
N GLY A 50 1.50 2.10 -8.13
CA GLY A 50 2.77 2.48 -7.51
C GLY A 50 3.37 1.35 -6.68
N VAL A 51 2.53 0.63 -5.93
CA VAL A 51 2.93 -0.55 -5.15
C VAL A 51 3.43 -1.67 -6.05
N GLU A 52 2.70 -2.00 -7.11
CA GLU A 52 3.12 -3.03 -8.07
C GLU A 52 4.49 -2.71 -8.68
N GLN A 53 4.73 -1.45 -9.05
CA GLN A 53 6.01 -0.99 -9.61
C GLN A 53 7.15 -1.02 -8.58
N GLU A 54 6.90 -0.54 -7.36
CA GLU A 54 7.92 -0.45 -6.31
C GLU A 54 8.37 -1.85 -5.84
N PHE A 55 7.43 -2.78 -5.66
CA PHE A 55 7.73 -4.11 -5.12
C PHE A 55 7.88 -5.19 -6.20
N GLY A 56 7.58 -4.89 -7.46
CA GLY A 56 7.62 -5.87 -8.55
C GLY A 56 6.57 -6.98 -8.38
N VAL A 57 5.46 -6.68 -7.72
CA VAL A 57 4.35 -7.62 -7.47
C VAL A 57 3.17 -7.29 -8.38
N HIS A 58 2.28 -8.25 -8.61
CA HIS A 58 1.02 -8.01 -9.30
C HIS A 58 -0.15 -8.40 -8.39
N LEU A 59 -1.09 -7.46 -8.19
CA LEU A 59 -2.28 -7.61 -7.38
C LEU A 59 -3.50 -7.67 -8.29
N SER A 60 -4.18 -8.82 -8.30
CA SER A 60 -5.40 -8.94 -9.11
C SER A 60 -6.56 -8.15 -8.49
N ALA A 61 -7.56 -7.80 -9.31
CA ALA A 61 -8.75 -7.08 -8.85
C ALA A 61 -9.52 -7.79 -7.72
N GLY A 62 -9.51 -9.13 -7.70
CA GLY A 62 -10.12 -9.91 -6.62
C GLY A 62 -9.33 -9.79 -5.31
N GLN A 63 -8.01 -9.66 -5.38
CA GLN A 63 -7.17 -9.43 -4.21
C GLN A 63 -7.35 -8.02 -3.68
N MET A 64 -7.38 -7.01 -4.55
CA MET A 64 -7.62 -5.63 -4.15
C MET A 64 -8.95 -5.47 -3.40
N GLN A 65 -9.98 -6.24 -3.78
CA GLN A 65 -11.26 -6.27 -3.06
C GLN A 65 -11.19 -6.95 -1.69
N ALA A 66 -10.21 -7.83 -1.47
CA ALA A 66 -10.00 -8.52 -0.21
C ALA A 66 -9.08 -7.75 0.76
N LEU A 67 -8.46 -6.65 0.31
CA LEU A 67 -7.66 -5.77 1.15
C LEU A 67 -8.58 -4.80 1.89
N HIS A 68 -8.66 -4.91 3.22
CA HIS A 68 -9.49 -4.02 4.04
C HIS A 68 -8.69 -2.87 4.64
N ASN A 69 -7.40 -3.09 4.87
CA ASN A 69 -6.47 -2.16 5.49
C ASN A 69 -5.06 -2.32 4.90
N VAL A 70 -4.15 -1.43 5.30
CA VAL A 70 -2.75 -1.48 4.84
C VAL A 70 -2.00 -2.71 5.37
N GLY A 71 -2.38 -3.27 6.52
CA GLY A 71 -1.80 -4.51 7.04
C GLY A 71 -2.01 -5.71 6.11
N ASP A 72 -3.22 -5.84 5.54
CA ASP A 72 -3.54 -6.86 4.53
C ASP A 72 -2.65 -6.67 3.29
N LEU A 73 -2.44 -5.41 2.87
CA LEU A 73 -1.59 -5.08 1.72
C LEU A 73 -0.13 -5.46 1.97
N VAL A 74 0.41 -5.12 3.14
CA VAL A 74 1.79 -5.47 3.55
C VAL A 74 1.97 -6.98 3.56
N THR A 75 1.02 -7.72 4.11
CA THR A 75 1.03 -9.19 4.13
C THR A 75 1.00 -9.76 2.71
N ALA A 76 0.18 -9.21 1.83
CA ALA A 76 0.11 -9.60 0.42
C ALA A 76 1.44 -9.34 -0.31
N ILE A 77 2.12 -8.24 -0.04
CA ILE A 77 3.43 -7.93 -0.64
C ILE A 77 4.51 -8.88 -0.12
N VAL A 78 4.64 -9.03 1.21
CA VAL A 78 5.69 -9.87 1.83
C VAL A 78 5.56 -11.33 1.39
N SER A 79 4.33 -11.85 1.28
CA SER A 79 4.10 -13.22 0.82
C SER A 79 4.44 -13.47 -0.65
N ARG A 80 4.55 -12.41 -1.46
CA ARG A 80 4.78 -12.50 -2.92
C ARG A 80 6.17 -12.11 -3.36
N ALA A 81 6.83 -11.23 -2.62
CA ALA A 81 8.15 -10.74 -2.94
C ALA A 81 9.28 -11.67 -2.44
N ALA A 82 8.96 -12.96 -2.25
CA ALA A 82 9.85 -14.02 -1.79
C ALA A 82 10.49 -14.79 -2.96
#